data_AF-R4M8W3-F1
#
_entry.id   AF-R4M8W3-F1
#
_cell.length_a   1.000
_cell.length_b   1.000
_cell.length_c   1.000
_cell.angle_alpha   90.00
_cell.angle_beta   90.00
_cell.angle_gamma   90.00
#
_symmetry.space_group_name_H-M   'P 1'
#
loop_
_entity.id
_entity.type
_entity.pdbx_description
1 polymer ?
#
loop_
_entity_poly.entity_id
_entity_poly.type
_entity_poly.pdbx_seq_one_letter_code
_entity_poly.pdbx_strand_id
1 'polypeptide(L)'
;MVGLVHPRSGLATRVGLSIVNSPGTIDAGYRGEIKVALINLDPAAPIVVHRGDRIAQLLVQRVELVELVEVSSFDEAGLASTSRGDGGHGSSGGHASL
;
A
#
# COMPACT_ATOMS: atom_id res chain seq x y z
N MET A 1 -6.46 -2.78 -15.07
CA MET A 1 -6.11 -3.72 -13.98
C MET A 1 -4.77 -3.31 -13.42
N VAL A 2 -4.52 -3.61 -12.16
CA VAL A 2 -3.25 -3.34 -11.46
C VAL A 2 -2.76 -4.63 -10.78
N GLY A 3 -1.44 -4.85 -10.76
CA GLY A 3 -0.81 -5.87 -9.92
C GLY A 3 -0.33 -5.25 -8.61
N LEU A 4 -0.53 -5.94 -7.48
CA LEU A 4 -0.12 -5.46 -6.16
C LEU A 4 0.73 -6.51 -5.46
N VAL A 5 1.97 -6.16 -5.13
CA VAL A 5 2.91 -7.02 -4.39
C VAL A 5 2.80 -6.74 -2.90
N HIS A 6 2.35 -7.73 -2.13
CA HIS A 6 2.12 -7.61 -0.69
C HIS A 6 3.11 -8.50 0.12
N PRO A 7 3.47 -8.09 1.35
CA PRO A 7 4.16 -8.95 2.31
C PRO A 7 3.31 -10.19 2.66
N ARG A 8 3.98 -11.26 3.07
CA ARG A 8 3.32 -12.45 3.66
C ARG A 8 3.28 -12.29 5.18
N SER A 9 2.08 -12.38 5.76
CA SER A 9 1.86 -12.18 7.21
C SER A 9 2.76 -13.04 8.09
N GLY A 10 2.95 -14.31 7.71
CA GLY A 10 3.78 -15.24 8.48
C GLY A 10 5.27 -14.91 8.53
N LEU A 11 5.82 -14.20 7.54
CA LEU A 11 7.22 -13.71 7.58
C LEU A 11 7.30 -12.37 8.31
N ALA A 12 6.31 -11.50 8.12
CA ALA A 12 6.21 -10.24 8.85
C ALA A 12 6.17 -10.44 10.37
N THR A 13 5.30 -11.32 10.87
CA THR A 13 5.14 -11.54 12.31
C THR A 13 6.27 -12.34 12.95
N ARG A 14 6.85 -13.31 12.24
CA ARG A 14 7.82 -14.24 12.85
C ARG A 14 9.26 -13.73 12.83
N VAL A 15 9.62 -12.98 11.79
CA VAL A 15 11.02 -12.57 11.56
C VAL A 15 11.14 -11.11 11.12
N GLY A 16 10.05 -10.33 11.11
CA GLY A 16 10.13 -8.90 10.77
C GLY A 16 10.35 -8.60 9.28
N LEU A 17 10.14 -9.56 8.37
CA LEU A 17 10.31 -9.30 6.93
C LEU A 17 9.16 -8.44 6.38
N SER A 18 9.49 -7.30 5.76
CA SER A 18 8.54 -6.43 5.09
C SER A 18 9.02 -6.05 3.69
N ILE A 19 8.24 -5.20 3.02
CA ILE A 19 8.55 -4.63 1.70
C ILE A 19 8.43 -3.11 1.82
N VAL A 20 9.48 -2.38 1.43
CA VAL A 20 9.58 -0.92 1.61
C VAL A 20 8.45 -0.17 0.91
N ASN A 21 8.15 -0.56 -0.32
CA ASN A 21 7.12 0.07 -1.15
C ASN A 21 5.76 -0.64 -1.05
N SER A 22 5.47 -1.36 0.04
CA SER A 22 4.22 -2.11 0.18
C SER A 22 2.99 -1.17 0.25
N PRO A 23 1.91 -1.45 -0.50
CA PRO A 23 1.83 -2.46 -1.56
C PRO A 23 2.57 -2.01 -2.83
N GLY A 24 3.40 -2.90 -3.39
CA GLY A 24 4.16 -2.59 -4.61
C GLY A 24 3.24 -2.58 -5.83
N THR A 25 3.08 -1.42 -6.47
CA THR A 25 2.21 -1.24 -7.65
C THR A 25 2.90 -1.67 -8.94
N ILE A 26 2.26 -2.58 -9.68
CA ILE A 26 2.70 -3.04 -11.00
C ILE A 26 1.74 -2.50 -12.07
N ASP A 27 2.26 -1.60 -12.90
CA ASP A 27 1.49 -0.97 -13.97
C ASP A 27 1.10 -1.95 -15.08
N ALA A 28 -0.06 -1.71 -15.71
CA ALA A 28 -0.57 -2.57 -16.78
C ALA A 28 0.37 -2.68 -18.00
N GLY A 29 1.20 -1.66 -18.23
CA GLY A 29 2.18 -1.62 -19.30
C GLY A 29 3.50 -2.34 -18.99
N TYR A 30 3.75 -2.73 -17.74
CA TYR A 30 5.04 -3.30 -17.34
C TYR A 30 5.24 -4.69 -17.94
N ARG A 31 6.43 -4.93 -18.51
CA ARG A 31 6.84 -6.21 -19.11
C ARG A 31 8.20 -6.71 -18.61
N GLY A 32 8.79 -5.99 -17.67
CA GLY A 32 10.06 -6.37 -17.06
C GLY A 32 9.89 -7.45 -15.99
N GLU A 33 11.02 -7.83 -15.40
CA GLU A 33 11.06 -8.72 -14.25
C GLU A 33 10.54 -8.02 -12.99
N ILE A 34 9.60 -8.66 -12.29
CA ILE A 34 9.11 -8.15 -11.00
C ILE A 34 10.23 -8.31 -9.95
N LYS A 35 10.58 -7.21 -9.29
CA LYS A 35 11.51 -7.18 -8.15
C LYS A 35 10.76 -6.86 -6.86
N VAL A 36 11.28 -7.33 -5.73
CA VAL A 36 10.69 -7.12 -4.40
C VAL A 36 11.70 -6.38 -3.52
N ALA A 37 11.36 -5.17 -3.08
CA ALA A 37 12.20 -4.35 -2.20
C ALA A 37 12.07 -4.81 -0.74
N LEU A 38 12.60 -5.99 -0.44
CA LEU A 38 12.58 -6.57 0.91
C LEU A 38 13.35 -5.70 1.91
N ILE A 39 12.81 -5.57 3.12
CA ILE A 39 13.46 -4.92 4.26
C ILE A 39 13.32 -5.81 5.50
N ASN A 40 14.41 -5.90 6.27
CA ASN A 40 14.40 -6.49 7.60
C ASN A 40 14.06 -5.39 8.62
N LEU A 41 12.93 -5.54 9.31
CA LEU A 41 12.51 -4.65 10.40
C LEU A 41 12.86 -5.21 11.78
N ASP A 42 13.43 -6.41 11.86
CA ASP A 42 13.95 -6.95 13.11
C ASP A 42 15.23 -6.18 13.50
N PRO A 43 15.32 -5.64 14.74
CA PRO A 43 16.44 -4.81 15.16
C PRO A 43 17.72 -5.61 15.44
N ALA A 44 17.65 -6.94 15.53
CA ALA A 44 18.76 -7.76 16.02
C ALA A 44 19.04 -9.00 15.16
N ALA A 45 18.02 -9.69 14.67
CA ALA A 45 18.15 -10.95 13.97
C ALA A 45 18.26 -10.75 12.44
N PRO A 46 19.27 -11.35 11.77
CA PRO A 46 19.32 -11.35 10.32
C PRO A 46 18.26 -12.28 9.73
N ILE A 47 17.74 -11.93 8.56
CA ILE A 47 16.84 -12.80 7.78
C ILE A 47 17.61 -13.37 6.59
N VAL A 48 17.62 -14.69 6.46
CA VAL A 48 18.19 -15.39 5.31
C VAL A 48 17.05 -15.80 4.38
N VAL A 49 17.17 -15.44 3.09
CA VAL A 49 16.25 -15.84 2.03
C VAL A 49 17.01 -16.74 1.07
N HIS A 50 16.44 -17.90 0.76
CA HIS A 50 16.99 -18.83 -0.20
C HIS A 50 16.21 -18.78 -1.52
N ARG A 51 16.90 -19.17 -2.61
CA ARG A 51 16.26 -19.35 -3.91
C ARG A 51 15.13 -20.38 -3.78
N GLY A 52 13.93 -19.99 -4.22
CA GLY A 52 12.72 -20.83 -4.13
C GLY A 52 11.80 -20.49 -2.95
N ASP A 53 12.27 -19.67 -2.00
CA ASP A 53 11.41 -19.18 -0.93
C ASP A 53 10.29 -18.29 -1.48
N ARG A 54 9.07 -18.50 -0.97
CA ARG A 54 7.93 -17.64 -1.27
C ARG A 54 8.00 -16.40 -0.38
N ILE A 55 8.55 -15.30 -0.90
CA ILE A 55 8.85 -14.09 -0.11
C ILE A 55 7.76 -13.00 -0.12
N ALA A 56 6.85 -13.04 -1.09
CA ALA A 56 5.76 -12.08 -1.26
C ALA A 56 4.53 -12.78 -1.86
N GLN A 57 3.45 -12.04 -2.07
CA GLN A 57 2.28 -12.48 -2.81
C GLN A 57 1.82 -11.39 -3.79
N LEU A 58 1.28 -11.81 -4.94
CA LEU A 58 0.79 -10.92 -5.99
C LEU A 58 -0.74 -10.99 -6.04
N LEU A 59 -1.40 -9.84 -5.95
CA LEU A 59 -2.83 -9.69 -6.18
C LEU A 59 -3.05 -8.98 -7.51
N VAL A 60 -4.17 -9.26 -8.18
CA VAL A 60 -4.62 -8.56 -9.39
C VAL A 60 -6.00 -8.00 -9.12
N GLN A 61 -6.18 -6.70 -9.36
CA GLN A 61 -7.44 -6.00 -9.10
C GLN A 61 -7.83 -5.10 -10.27
N ARG A 62 -9.13 -4.79 -10.34
CA ARG A 62 -9.62 -3.68 -11.16
C ARG A 62 -9.12 -2.37 -10.55
N VAL A 63 -8.86 -1.39 -11.41
CA VAL A 63 -8.46 -0.04 -11.02
C VAL A 63 -9.14 0.92 -12.00
N GLU A 64 -9.65 2.02 -11.49
CA GLU A 64 -10.23 3.08 -12.31
C GLU A 64 -9.12 3.96 -12.88
N LEU A 65 -9.22 4.29 -14.17
CA LEU A 65 -8.32 5.24 -14.84
C LEU A 65 -8.96 6.62 -14.74
N VAL A 66 -8.54 7.39 -13.74
CA VAL A 66 -9.18 8.65 -13.35
C VAL A 66 -8.88 9.76 -14.38
N GLU A 67 -9.93 10.50 -14.75
CA GLU A 67 -9.82 11.81 -15.41
C GLU A 67 -9.94 12.90 -14.34
N LEU A 68 -8.97 13.82 -14.31
CA LEU A 68 -9.00 14.94 -13.35
C LEU A 68 -9.85 16.09 -13.91
N VAL A 69 -10.73 16.63 -13.07
CA VAL A 69 -11.54 17.82 -13.37
C VAL A 69 -11.22 18.89 -12.32
N GLU A 70 -10.57 19.97 -12.74
CA GLU A 70 -10.21 21.09 -11.87
C GLU A 70 -11.45 21.93 -11.55
N VAL A 71 -11.61 22.29 -10.28
CA VAL A 71 -12.72 23.12 -9.76
C VAL A 71 -12.19 24.13 -8.76
N SER A 72 -12.86 25.28 -8.64
CA SER A 72 -12.42 26.35 -7.72
C SER A 72 -12.71 26.03 -6.25
N SER A 73 -13.80 25.30 -6.00
CA SER A 73 -14.15 24.69 -4.71
C SER A 73 -15.11 23.51 -4.91
N PHE A 74 -15.27 22.66 -3.89
CA PHE A 74 -16.26 21.58 -3.93
C PHE A 74 -17.70 22.09 -3.95
N ASP A 75 -17.97 23.26 -3.35
CA ASP A 75 -19.27 23.92 -3.40
C ASP A 75 -19.63 24.35 -4.83
N GLU A 76 -18.67 24.92 -5.56
CA GLU A 76 -18.85 25.31 -6.97
C GLU A 76 -19.07 24.08 -7.87
N ALA A 77 -18.43 22.96 -7.53
CA ALA A 77 -18.68 21.66 -8.15
C ALA A 77 -20.04 21.03 -7.78
N GLY A 78 -20.84 21.66 -6.92
CA GLY A 78 -22.15 21.17 -6.49
C GLY A 78 -22.10 19.96 -5.56
N LEU A 79 -20.97 19.71 -4.90
CA LEU A 79 -20.83 18.62 -3.94
C LEU A 79 -21.36 19.03 -2.56
N ALA A 80 -22.16 18.16 -1.95
CA ALA A 80 -22.66 18.37 -0.60
C ALA A 80 -21.55 18.22 0.45
N SER A 81 -21.69 18.91 1.58
CA SER A 81 -20.84 18.67 2.75
C SER A 81 -20.93 17.22 3.21
N THR A 82 -19.82 16.68 3.71
CA THR A 82 -19.75 15.29 4.17
C THR A 82 -19.59 15.23 5.69
N SER A 83 -20.02 14.13 6.32
CA SER A 83 -19.82 13.90 7.74
C SER A 83 -18.35 13.82 8.16
N ARG A 84 -17.43 13.54 7.23
CA ARG A 84 -15.98 13.48 7.50
C ARG A 84 -15.31 14.85 7.39
N GLY A 85 -15.79 15.71 6.48
CA GLY A 85 -15.14 16.98 6.17
C GLY A 85 -13.69 16.80 5.73
N ASP A 86 -12.81 17.64 6.25
CA ASP A 86 -11.35 17.62 6.07
C ASP A 86 -10.61 16.75 7.11
N GLY A 87 -11.34 15.98 7.92
CA GLY A 87 -10.78 15.14 8.97
C GLY A 87 -9.86 14.03 8.44
N GLY A 88 -8.58 14.08 8.81
CA GLY A 88 -7.55 13.09 8.50
C GLY A 88 -6.60 12.85 9.68
N HIS A 89 -5.55 12.05 9.47
CA HIS A 89 -4.46 11.86 10.44
C HIS A 89 -4.88 11.47 11.87
N GLY A 90 -5.90 10.62 12.00
CA GLY A 90 -6.38 10.15 13.31
C GLY A 90 -7.53 10.97 13.91
N SER A 91 -8.18 11.86 13.15
CA SER A 91 -9.31 12.70 13.62
C SER A 91 -10.49 11.94 14.26
N SER A 92 -10.60 10.63 14.05
CA SER A 92 -11.62 9.78 14.71
C SER A 92 -11.22 9.29 16.10
N GLY A 93 -10.00 9.56 16.56
CA GLY A 93 -9.45 9.08 17.82
C GLY A 93 -9.35 7.55 17.87
N GLY A 94 -9.45 7.00 19.09
CA GLY A 94 -9.41 5.55 19.35
C GLY A 94 -8.09 5.03 19.93
N HIS A 95 -7.14 5.92 20.18
CA HIS A 95 -5.87 5.61 20.84
C HIS A 95 -5.42 6.82 21.68
N ALA A 96 -4.72 6.62 22.78
CA ALA A 96 -4.35 7.69 23.73
C ALA A 96 -3.42 8.77 23.13
N SER A 97 -2.83 8.50 21.97
CA SER A 97 -1.94 9.42 21.25
C SER A 97 -2.65 10.22 20.14
N LEU A 98 -3.97 10.06 19.98
CA LEU A 98 -4.78 10.65 18.90
C LEU A 98 -5.78 11.65 19.47
#